data_AF-A0AAU0SAR1-F1
#
_entry.id   AF-A0AAU0SAR1-F1
#
_cell.length_a   1.000
_cell.length_b   1.000
_cell.length_c   1.000
_cell.angle_alpha   90.00
_cell.angle_beta   90.00
_cell.angle_gamma   90.00
#
_symmetry.space_group_name_H-M   'P 1'
#
loop_
_entity.id
_entity.type
_entity.pdbx_description
1 polymer ?
#
loop_
_entity_poly.entity_id
_entity_poly.type
_entity_poly.pdbx_seq_one_letter_code
_entity_poly.pdbx_strand_id
1 'polypeptide(L)' 'MLEARHPSSCQPDVTSASPQPCRPSISGSIPRLKSCELMQREREIEIDHEGKIYHLRLTRLNKLILTA' A
#
# COMPACT_ATOMS: atom_id res chain seq x y z
N MET A 1 5.61 14.05 -56.32
CA MET A 1 6.63 14.87 -55.63
C MET A 1 6.00 15.28 -54.30
N LEU A 2 6.16 14.50 -53.23
CA LEU A 2 7.20 14.61 -52.20
C LEU A 2 7.44 16.05 -51.72
N GLU A 3 7.08 16.33 -50.47
CA GLU A 3 7.68 17.27 -49.49
C GLU A 3 6.59 17.69 -48.49
N ALA A 4 6.81 17.94 -47.20
CA ALA A 4 7.84 17.58 -46.23
C ALA A 4 7.28 18.03 -44.87
N ARG A 5 7.24 17.11 -43.89
CA ARG A 5 7.76 17.28 -42.52
C ARG A 5 7.41 18.56 -41.71
N HIS A 6 6.45 18.38 -40.78
CA HIS A 6 6.53 18.62 -39.31
C HIS A 6 6.81 20.06 -38.78
N PRO A 7 6.83 20.29 -37.44
CA PRO A 7 5.78 20.15 -36.41
C PRO A 7 5.75 21.38 -35.45
N SER A 8 4.99 21.28 -34.35
CA SER A 8 5.26 21.97 -33.07
C SER A 8 4.91 23.48 -33.02
N SER A 9 4.57 24.09 -31.89
CA SER A 9 4.69 23.66 -30.51
C SER A 9 4.00 24.65 -29.57
N CYS A 10 3.84 24.20 -28.33
CA CYS A 10 4.01 25.01 -27.13
C CYS A 10 2.96 26.10 -26.90
N GLN A 11 1.84 25.70 -26.30
CA GLN A 11 1.34 26.49 -25.18
C GLN A 11 1.94 25.93 -23.89
N PRO A 12 2.75 26.73 -23.17
CA PRO A 12 2.87 26.61 -21.74
C PRO A 12 2.29 27.90 -21.13
N ASP A 13 0.99 27.91 -20.82
CA ASP A 13 0.48 28.97 -19.95
C ASP A 13 0.54 28.51 -18.50
N VAL A 14 1.38 29.24 -17.79
CA VAL A 14 1.83 29.03 -16.43
C VAL A 14 0.67 29.19 -15.45
N THR A 15 0.40 28.18 -14.65
CA THR A 15 -0.27 28.39 -13.35
C THR A 15 0.66 27.92 -12.25
N SER A 16 1.60 28.82 -11.96
CA SER A 16 2.10 29.19 -10.63
C SER A 16 1.70 28.24 -9.49
N ALA A 17 2.42 27.13 -9.36
CA ALA A 17 2.44 26.37 -8.12
C ALA A 17 3.32 27.13 -7.12
N SER A 18 2.69 27.99 -6.34
CA SER A 18 3.32 28.61 -5.17
C SER A 18 3.83 27.50 -4.23
N PRO A 19 5.09 27.55 -3.75
CA PRO A 19 5.60 26.53 -2.84
C PRO A 19 4.89 26.69 -1.49
N GLN A 20 3.80 25.95 -1.31
CA GLN A 20 3.25 25.76 0.02
C GLN A 20 4.32 25.06 0.87
N PRO A 21 4.54 25.52 2.12
CA PRO A 21 5.44 24.83 3.02
C PRO A 21 4.96 23.39 3.15
N CYS A 22 5.83 22.46 2.76
CA CYS A 22 5.63 21.02 2.85
C CYS A 22 5.32 20.65 4.31
N ARG A 23 4.05 20.72 4.70
CA ARG A 23 3.60 20.09 5.94
C ARG A 23 3.82 18.60 5.75
N PRO A 24 4.59 17.92 6.62
CA PRO A 24 4.67 16.48 6.57
C PRO A 24 3.27 15.95 6.81
N SER A 25 2.61 15.51 5.74
CA SER A 25 1.45 14.65 5.85
C SER A 25 1.99 13.38 6.49
N ILE A 26 1.74 13.23 7.79
CA ILE A 26 1.94 11.96 8.48
C ILE A 26 0.86 11.05 7.91
N SER A 27 1.12 10.53 6.73
CA SER A 27 0.38 9.43 6.13
C SER A 27 0.72 8.24 7.01
N GLY A 28 0.01 8.12 8.13
CA GLY A 28 0.13 7.04 9.11
C GLY A 28 -0.17 5.72 8.42
N SER A 29 0.84 5.17 7.76
CA SER A 29 0.75 3.90 7.06
C SER A 29 0.83 2.82 8.11
N ILE A 30 -0.28 2.13 8.33
CA ILE A 30 -0.29 0.91 9.12
C ILE A 30 0.75 -0.04 8.52
N PRO A 31 1.68 -0.59 9.32
CA PRO A 31 2.69 -1.50 8.81
C PRO A 31 2.00 -2.69 8.13
N ARG A 32 2.39 -2.95 6.88
CA ARG A 32 1.85 -4.05 6.08
C ARG A 32 2.83 -5.22 6.13
N LEU A 33 2.36 -6.36 6.60
CA LEU A 33 3.11 -7.62 6.62
C LEU A 33 2.47 -8.66 5.69
N LYS A 34 3.27 -9.52 5.05
CA LYS A 34 2.73 -10.64 4.27
C LYS A 34 2.21 -11.73 5.20
N SER A 35 1.10 -12.35 4.84
CA SER A 35 0.51 -13.46 5.63
C SER A 35 1.48 -14.64 5.80
N CYS A 36 2.25 -14.99 4.77
CA CYS A 36 3.27 -16.04 4.85
C CYS A 36 4.38 -15.73 5.85
N GLU A 37 4.74 -14.45 6.01
CA GLU A 37 5.76 -14.01 6.97
C GLU A 37 5.16 -13.96 8.38
N LEU A 38 3.94 -13.43 8.52
CA LEU A 38 3.21 -13.38 9.78
C LEU A 38 3.02 -14.77 10.40
N MET A 39 2.68 -15.77 9.57
CA MET A 39 2.39 -17.13 10.04
C MET A 39 3.59 -18.09 9.93
N GLN A 40 4.77 -17.63 9.52
CA GLN A 40 5.98 -18.48 9.39
C GLN A 40 5.78 -19.72 8.50
N ARG A 41 4.96 -19.60 7.45
CA ARG A 41 4.49 -20.70 6.56
C ARG A 41 3.54 -21.72 7.19
N GLU A 42 3.14 -21.52 8.44
CA GLU A 42 2.09 -22.31 9.08
C GLU A 42 0.69 -21.85 8.65
N ARG A 43 -0.30 -22.70 8.88
CA ARG A 43 -1.72 -22.38 8.62
C ARG A 43 -2.44 -21.84 9.85
N GLU A 44 -1.82 -21.92 11.01
CA GLU A 44 -2.37 -21.47 12.29
C GLU A 44 -1.22 -21.03 13.20
N ILE A 45 -1.40 -19.91 13.90
CA ILE A 45 -0.49 -19.45 14.96
C ILE A 45 -1.29 -19.02 16.17
N GLU A 46 -0.72 -19.23 17.35
CA GLU A 46 -1.19 -18.68 18.60
C GLU A 46 -0.56 -17.30 18.84
N ILE A 47 -1.36 -16.37 19.33
CA ILE A 47 -0.97 -15.01 19.65
C ILE A 47 -1.39 -14.76 21.09
N ASP A 48 -0.40 -14.66 21.98
CA ASP A 48 -0.64 -14.11 23.31
C ASP A 48 -0.88 -12.61 23.18
N HIS A 49 -2.07 -12.17 23.58
CA HIS A 49 -2.45 -10.77 23.60
C HIS A 49 -3.18 -10.45 24.91
N GLU A 50 -2.51 -9.68 25.77
CA GLU A 50 -3.02 -9.27 27.08
C GLU A 50 -3.43 -10.46 27.97
N GLY A 51 -2.67 -11.56 27.92
CA GLY A 51 -2.95 -12.78 28.68
C GLY A 51 -4.12 -13.61 28.16
N LYS A 52 -4.61 -13.29 26.96
CA LYS A 52 -5.55 -14.14 26.20
C LYS A 52 -4.82 -14.73 25.01
N ILE A 53 -5.09 -16.00 24.74
CA ILE A 53 -4.56 -16.68 23.58
C ILE A 53 -5.56 -16.55 22.45
N TYR A 54 -5.16 -15.83 21.41
CA TYR A 54 -5.90 -15.76 20.16
C TYR A 54 -5.27 -16.70 19.14
N HIS A 55 -6.11 -17.28 18.29
CA HIS A 55 -5.65 -18.12 17.19
C HIS A 55 -5.88 -17.38 15.87
N LEU A 56 -4.80 -17.11 15.14
CA LEU A 56 -4.88 -16.62 13.78
C LEU A 56 -4.75 -17.82 12.84
N ARG A 57 -5.78 -18.11 12.04
CA ARG A 57 -5.78 -19.26 11.12
C ARG A 57 -6.15 -18.90 9.69
N LEU A 58 -5.60 -19.63 8.73
CA LEU A 58 -5.94 -19.56 7.32
C LEU A 58 -7.12 -20.49 7.00
N THR A 59 -8.20 -19.91 6.50
CA THR A 59 -9.41 -20.65 6.09
C THR A 59 -9.29 -21.23 4.67
N ARG A 60 -10.21 -22.13 4.32
CA ARG A 60 -10.34 -22.68 2.95
C ARG A 60 -10.61 -21.62 1.87
N LEU A 61 -11.11 -20.44 2.26
CA LEU A 61 -11.35 -19.30 1.37
C LEU A 61 -10.12 -18.38 1.26
N ASN A 62 -8.94 -18.83 1.70
CA ASN A 62 -7.70 -18.06 1.74
C ASN A 62 -7.81 -16.75 2.53
N LYS A 63 -8.74 -16.67 3.49
CA LYS A 63 -8.87 -15.56 4.43
C LYS A 63 -8.26 -15.95 5.77
N LEU A 64 -7.58 -15.00 6.40
CA LEU A 64 -7.16 -15.12 7.78
C LEU A 64 -8.32 -14.78 8.70
N ILE A 65 -8.53 -15.59 9.74
CA ILE A 65 -9.49 -15.28 10.79
C ILE A 65 -8.77 -15.32 12.14
N LEU A 66 -9.15 -14.40 13.03
CA LEU A 66 -8.73 -14.37 14.41
C LEU A 66 -9.86 -14.91 15.28
N THR A 67 -9.59 -15.91 16.09
CA THR A 67 -10.54 -16.49 17.05
C THR A 67 -9.96 -16.40 18.47
N ALA A 68 -10.85 -16.31 19.46
CA ALA A 68 -10.52 -16.37 20.88
C ALA A 68 -10.68 -17.79 21.42
#